data_AF-A0A353PAE8-F1
#
_entry.id   AF-A0A353PAE8-F1
#
_cell.length_a   1.000
_cell.length_b   1.000
_cell.length_c   1.000
_cell.angle_alpha   90.00
_cell.angle_beta   90.00
_cell.angle_gamma   90.00
#
_symmetry.space_group_name_H-M   'P 1'
#
loop_
_entity.id
_entity.type
_entity.pdbx_description
1 polymer ?
#
loop_
_entity_poly.entity_id
_entity_poly.type
_entity_poly.pdbx_seq_one_letter_code
_entity_poly.pdbx_strand_id
1 'polypeptide(L)' 'MLVSMTGFARAERALPEGRLIWELRTVNHRYLETTVRLPEEWRGLG' A
#
# COMPACT_ATOMS: atom_id res chain seq x y z
N MET A 1 -24.66 10.82 -6.65
CA MET A 1 -24.15 9.60 -5.98
C MET A 1 -22.74 9.90 -5.51
N LEU A 2 -22.53 10.08 -4.20
CA LEU A 2 -21.20 10.26 -3.62
C LEU A 2 -20.69 8.88 -3.23
N VAL A 3 -19.76 8.33 -4.01
CA VAL A 3 -19.02 7.12 -3.64
C VAL A 3 -18.16 7.45 -2.43
N SER A 4 -18.30 6.67 -1.35
CA SER A 4 -17.42 6.78 -0.19
C SER A 4 -15.96 6.62 -0.65
N MET A 5 -15.15 7.68 -0.56
CA MET A 5 -13.73 7.67 -0.94
C MET A 5 -12.86 7.10 0.19
N THR A 6 -13.25 5.95 0.71
CA THR A 6 -12.47 5.17 1.68
C THR A 6 -12.49 3.70 1.26
N GLY A 7 -11.49 3.30 0.47
CA GLY A 7 -11.28 1.95 -0.01
C GLY A 7 -10.11 1.31 0.73
N PHE A 8 -10.27 0.05 1.11
CA PHE A 8 -9.20 -0.78 1.65
C PHE A 8 -9.00 -1.98 0.73
N ALA A 9 -7.77 -2.24 0.33
CA ALA A 9 -7.38 -3.43 -0.41
C ALA A 9 -6.12 -4.04 0.20
N ARG A 10 -6.09 -5.36 0.31
CA ARG A 10 -4.93 -6.13 0.74
C ARG A 10 -4.67 -7.25 -0.25
N ALA A 11 -3.43 -7.38 -0.69
CA ALA A 11 -2.98 -8.45 -1.55
C ALA A 11 -1.78 -9.16 -0.90
N GLU A 12 -1.72 -10.46 -1.08
CA GLU A 12 -0.63 -11.29 -0.57
C GLU A 12 -0.14 -12.21 -1.67
N ARG A 13 1.18 -12.38 -1.75
CA ARG A 13 1.83 -13.30 -2.68
C ARG A 13 2.93 -14.06 -1.97
N ALA A 14 2.88 -15.39 -2.09
CA ALA A 14 3.99 -16.25 -1.69
C ALA A 14 5.13 -16.16 -2.72
N LEU A 15 6.36 -16.04 -2.23
CA LEU A 15 7.60 -16.02 -2.99
C LEU A 15 8.52 -17.11 -2.40
N PRO A 16 9.48 -17.65 -3.17
CA PRO A 16 10.43 -18.64 -2.65
C PRO A 16 11.20 -18.12 -1.41
N GLU A 17 11.42 -16.81 -1.33
CA GLU A 17 12.19 -16.15 -0.27
C GLU A 17 11.32 -15.65 0.89
N GLY A 18 9.99 -15.80 0.82
CA GLY A 18 9.07 -15.35 1.87
C GLY A 18 7.70 -14.94 1.36
N ARG A 19 7.07 -13.98 2.04
CA ARG A 19 5.69 -13.57 1.74
C ARG A 19 5.60 -12.07 1.58
N LEU A 20 5.16 -11.64 0.40
CA LEU A 20 4.94 -10.24 0.10
C LEU A 20 3.50 -9.86 0.43
N ILE A 21 3.33 -8.90 1.33
CA ILE A 21 2.01 -8.38 1.73
C ILE A 21 1.95 -6.91 1.32
N TRP A 22 0.94 -6.55 0.53
CA TRP A 22 0.66 -5.18 0.09
C TRP A 22 -0.69 -4.73 0.66
N GLU A 23 -0.70 -3.58 1.31
CA GLU A 23 -1.92 -2.94 1.82
C GLU A 23 -2.08 -1.56 1.17
N LEU A 24 -3.21 -1.33 0.54
CA LEU A 24 -3.61 -0.04 -0.02
C LEU A 24 -4.80 0.50 0.75
N ARG A 25 -4.65 1.71 1.28
CA ARG A 25 -5.71 2.43 1.97
C ARG A 25 -5.91 3.74 1.23
N THR A 26 -7.12 3.97 0.72
CA THR A 26 -7.49 5.28 0.20
C THR A 26 -8.18 6.06 1.30
N VAL A 27 -7.73 7.29 1.49
CA VAL A 27 -8.36 8.27 2.36
C VAL A 27 -9.02 9.32 1.49
N ASN A 28 -10.07 9.95 2.01
CA ASN A 28 -10.83 10.97 1.30
C ASN A 28 -10.03 12.28 1.25
N HIS A 29 -8.94 12.30 0.49
CA HIS A 29 -8.14 13.49 0.24
C HIS A 29 -8.49 14.07 -1.14
N ARG A 30 -8.55 15.41 -1.21
CA ARG A 30 -8.79 16.17 -2.45
C ARG A 30 -7.66 16.01 -3.49
N TYR A 31 -6.50 15.50 -3.06
CA TYR A 31 -5.31 15.26 -3.86
C TYR A 31 -4.78 13.85 -3.60
N LEU A 32 -4.19 13.21 -4.61
CA LEU A 32 -3.58 11.89 -4.48
C LEU A 32 -2.20 12.02 -3.82
N GLU A 33 -2.12 11.68 -2.54
CA GLU A 33 -0.85 11.52 -1.83
C GLU A 33 -0.56 10.02 -1.64
N THR A 34 0.52 9.53 -2.25
CA THR A 34 0.93 8.12 -2.17
C THR A 34 2.20 8.01 -1.32
N THR A 35 2.09 7.43 -0.13
CA THR A 35 3.27 7.12 0.72
C THR A 35 3.58 5.63 0.65
N VAL A 36 4.77 5.27 0.18
CA VAL A 36 5.29 3.89 0.25
C VAL A 36 6.13 3.76 1.51
N ARG A 37 5.78 2.83 2.40
CA ARG A 37 6.56 2.51 3.59
C ARG A 37 7.31 1.20 3.35
N LEU A 38 8.62 1.29 3.14
CA LEU A 38 9.50 0.13 3.07
C LEU A 38 10.04 -0.20 4.47
N PRO A 39 10.26 -1.49 4.79
CA PRO A 39 11.03 -1.89 5.96
C PRO A 39 12.44 -1.27 5.93
N GLU A 40 13.05 -1.08 7.11
CA GLU A 40 14.35 -0.39 7.24
C GLU A 40 15.43 -1.05 6.39
N GLU A 41 15.38 -2.38 6.29
CA GLU A 41 16.32 -3.23 5.57
C GLU A 41 16.31 -2.96 4.05
N TRP A 42 15.28 -2.29 3.53
CA TRP A 42 15.08 -2.04 2.10
C TRP A 42 15.20 -0.56 1.71
N ARG A 43 15.52 0.33 2.66
CA ARG A 43 15.60 1.79 2.40
C ARG A 43 16.75 2.23 1.49
N GLY A 44 17.76 1.38 1.28
CA GLY A 44 18.96 1.70 0.48
C GLY A 44 18.88 1.40 -1.03
N LEU A 45 17.72 0.93 -1.52
CA LEU A 45 17.51 0.55 -2.93
C LEU A 45 16.82 1.64 -3.77
N GLY A 46 16.83 2.89 -3.29
CA GLY A 46 16.19 4.06 -3.92
C GLY A 46 17.06 4.77 -4.93
#